data_AF-A0A816U3B4-F1
#
_entry.id   AF-A0A816U3B4-F1
#
_cell.length_a   1.000
_cell.length_b   1.000
_cell.length_c   1.000
_cell.angle_alpha   90.00
_cell.angle_beta   90.00
_cell.angle_gamma   90.00
#
_symmetry.space_group_name_H-M   'P 1'
#
loop_
_entity.id
_entity.type
_entity.pdbx_description
1 polymer ?
#
loop_
_entity_poly.entity_id
_entity_poly.type
_entity_poly.pdbx_seq_one_letter_code
_entity_poly.pdbx_strand_id
1 'polypeptide(L)'
;MIIFSFILFTFNIVNIDGARTKQCSVLELPKHGFFFSGYCKQVPGSLCGLGCLTGYRLVNGDSFRECRQDGTWSGREPKCEEIRCSTLKIHPRVIQECLPQQNNTEYKFGTKCRAKCNETGYRLVGPRVRECVVMGRWTGYEQFCIIGAETTSLVMSSTTSTPDLATTPKYLDYSNYALHINNNDTGVTLTYFNSTEFTIIVWFYLENNTKANIISLKQNNDGTLFELNIQEGRLAVYHSRRNQTNSTTTIYANIPIDKWIHFTWTYSNRNQQSNLYIDGARQQSIDFGVMSLDFESK
;
A
#
# COMPACT_ATOMS: atom_id res chain seq x y z
N MET A 1 29.82 -81.92 -45.18
CA MET A 1 29.99 -82.47 -43.82
C MET A 1 30.65 -81.39 -42.98
N ILE A 2 29.97 -80.93 -41.91
CA ILE A 2 30.47 -80.16 -40.76
C ILE A 2 30.77 -78.66 -40.97
N ILE A 3 30.38 -77.68 -40.15
CA ILE A 3 29.43 -77.45 -39.04
C ILE A 3 29.26 -75.92 -39.04
N PHE A 4 28.03 -75.38 -39.11
CA PHE A 4 27.79 -73.96 -38.81
C PHE A 4 27.96 -73.76 -37.29
N SER A 5 29.01 -73.05 -36.89
CA SER A 5 29.25 -72.70 -35.48
C SER A 5 28.26 -71.62 -35.07
N PHE A 6 27.14 -72.03 -34.48
CA PHE A 6 26.24 -71.14 -33.75
C PHE A 6 26.84 -70.91 -32.36
N ILE A 7 27.51 -69.78 -32.18
CA ILE A 7 27.82 -69.26 -30.85
C ILE A 7 26.49 -68.89 -30.20
N LEU A 8 25.98 -69.77 -29.35
CA LEU A 8 24.88 -69.48 -28.44
C LEU A 8 25.36 -68.42 -27.46
N PHE A 9 25.05 -67.15 -27.74
CA PHE A 9 24.94 -66.17 -26.67
C PHE A 9 23.80 -66.65 -25.77
N THR A 10 24.14 -67.23 -24.63
CA THR A 10 23.21 -67.37 -23.52
C THR A 10 22.83 -65.95 -23.11
N PHE A 11 21.72 -65.44 -23.65
CA PHE A 11 21.03 -64.35 -23.01
C PHE A 11 20.67 -64.86 -21.61
N ASN A 12 21.39 -64.38 -20.60
CA ASN A 12 20.89 -64.43 -19.25
C ASN A 12 19.59 -63.63 -19.27
N ILE A 13 18.47 -64.35 -19.38
CA ILE A 13 17.17 -63.81 -19.02
C ILE A 13 17.30 -63.56 -17.53
N VAL A 14 17.67 -62.34 -17.16
CA VAL A 14 17.42 -61.84 -15.81
C VAL A 14 15.92 -61.93 -15.67
N ASN A 15 15.49 -62.93 -14.89
CA ASN A 15 14.14 -63.07 -14.45
C ASN A 15 13.87 -61.83 -13.59
N ILE A 16 13.35 -60.76 -14.20
CA ILE A 16 12.78 -59.66 -13.44
C ILE A 16 11.49 -60.26 -12.89
N ASP A 17 11.60 -60.87 -11.71
CA ASP A 17 10.46 -61.20 -10.88
C ASP A 17 9.50 -60.01 -10.98
N GLY A 18 8.28 -60.28 -11.45
CA GLY A 18 7.27 -59.28 -11.71
C GLY A 18 7.04 -58.44 -10.46
N ALA A 19 7.80 -57.35 -10.34
CA ALA A 19 7.59 -56.35 -9.31
C ALA A 19 6.27 -55.69 -9.67
N ARG A 20 5.19 -56.19 -9.05
CA ARG A 20 3.85 -55.60 -9.15
C ARG A 20 3.99 -54.15 -8.72
N THR A 21 4.05 -53.24 -9.69
CA THR A 21 4.22 -51.80 -9.45
C THR A 21 3.14 -51.35 -8.48
N LYS A 22 3.54 -50.84 -7.32
CA LYS A 22 2.60 -50.36 -6.31
C LYS A 22 1.92 -49.11 -6.85
N GLN A 23 0.60 -49.17 -7.00
CA GLN A 23 -0.20 -47.99 -7.31
C GLN A 23 -0.23 -47.09 -6.08
N CYS A 24 -0.27 -45.78 -6.31
CA CYS A 24 -0.44 -44.82 -5.23
C CYS A 24 -1.85 -44.86 -4.65
N SER A 25 -2.01 -44.40 -3.41
CA SER A 25 -3.33 -44.21 -2.82
C SER A 25 -4.18 -43.24 -3.64
N VAL A 26 -5.50 -43.26 -3.46
CA VAL A 26 -6.37 -42.21 -4.02
C VAL A 26 -5.91 -40.87 -3.45
N LEU A 27 -5.59 -39.93 -4.34
CA LEU A 27 -5.22 -38.59 -3.94
C LEU A 27 -6.50 -37.81 -3.64
N GLU A 28 -6.73 -37.48 -2.38
CA GLU A 28 -7.88 -36.66 -1.98
C GLU A 28 -7.64 -35.19 -2.37
N LEU A 29 -8.68 -34.56 -2.90
CA LEU A 29 -8.66 -33.14 -3.19
C LEU A 29 -8.91 -32.35 -1.90
N PRO A 30 -8.19 -31.24 -1.67
CA PRO A 30 -8.57 -30.34 -0.60
C PRO A 30 -9.98 -29.82 -0.85
N LYS A 31 -10.67 -29.38 0.22
CA LYS A 31 -11.97 -28.73 0.10
C LYS A 31 -11.88 -27.54 -0.87
N HIS A 32 -12.76 -27.47 -1.86
CA HIS A 32 -12.72 -26.50 -2.97
C HIS A 32 -11.52 -26.67 -3.92
N GLY A 33 -10.86 -27.83 -3.91
CA GLY A 33 -9.83 -28.22 -4.87
C GLY A 33 -10.38 -28.98 -6.07
N PHE A 34 -9.62 -29.01 -7.15
CA PHE A 34 -9.89 -29.81 -8.34
C PHE A 34 -8.60 -30.28 -9.00
N PHE A 35 -8.68 -31.31 -9.85
CA PHE A 35 -7.57 -31.70 -10.73
C PHE A 35 -7.64 -30.97 -12.06
N PHE A 36 -6.53 -30.41 -12.55
CA PHE A 36 -6.53 -29.71 -13.85
C PHE A 36 -6.97 -30.61 -15.02
N SER A 37 -6.66 -31.91 -14.95
CA SER A 37 -7.08 -32.94 -15.90
C SER A 37 -8.49 -33.50 -15.63
N GLY A 38 -9.21 -32.97 -14.63
CA GLY A 38 -10.50 -33.50 -14.15
C GLY A 38 -10.39 -34.75 -13.26
N TYR A 39 -9.32 -35.53 -13.40
CA TYR A 39 -9.02 -36.71 -12.60
C TYR A 39 -7.50 -36.91 -12.45
N CYS A 40 -7.10 -37.80 -11.53
CA CYS A 40 -5.71 -38.13 -11.24
C CYS A 40 -5.48 -39.65 -11.34
N LYS A 41 -4.46 -40.06 -12.11
CA LYS A 41 -4.08 -41.48 -12.25
C LYS A 41 -3.15 -41.89 -11.13
N GLN A 42 -3.32 -43.10 -10.59
CA GLN A 42 -2.54 -43.62 -9.46
C GLN A 42 -1.36 -44.51 -9.90
N VAL A 43 -0.99 -44.46 -11.17
CA VAL A 43 0.07 -45.30 -11.73
C VAL A 43 1.42 -44.60 -11.55
N PRO A 44 2.50 -45.30 -11.18
CA PRO A 44 3.83 -44.69 -11.06
C PRO A 44 4.23 -43.89 -12.30
N GLY A 45 4.80 -42.70 -12.09
CA GLY A 45 5.11 -41.70 -13.12
C GLY A 45 3.95 -40.78 -13.49
N SER A 46 2.74 -41.01 -12.96
CA SER A 46 1.61 -40.08 -13.16
C SER A 46 1.85 -38.77 -12.42
N LEU A 47 1.76 -37.65 -13.13
CA LEU A 47 1.83 -36.31 -12.57
C LEU A 47 0.43 -35.70 -12.47
N CYS A 48 -0.02 -35.43 -11.25
CA CYS A 48 -1.35 -34.86 -10.99
C CYS A 48 -1.23 -33.40 -10.59
N GLY A 49 -1.81 -32.53 -11.40
CA GLY A 49 -1.89 -31.10 -11.13
C GLY A 49 -3.17 -30.74 -10.36
N LEU A 50 -3.01 -30.00 -9.28
CA LEU A 50 -4.08 -29.56 -8.38
C LEU A 50 -4.30 -28.05 -8.51
N GLY A 51 -5.56 -27.66 -8.55
CA GLY A 51 -6.01 -26.27 -8.52
C GLY A 51 -7.05 -26.02 -7.44
N CYS A 52 -7.35 -24.75 -7.19
CA CYS A 52 -8.42 -24.33 -6.29
C CYS A 52 -9.50 -23.59 -7.07
N LEU A 53 -10.77 -23.80 -6.69
CA LEU A 53 -11.90 -23.11 -7.29
C LEU A 53 -11.73 -21.59 -7.23
N THR A 54 -12.42 -20.89 -8.12
CA THR A 54 -12.36 -19.42 -8.19
C THR A 54 -12.71 -18.80 -6.82
N GLY A 55 -11.90 -17.83 -6.39
CA GLY A 55 -12.00 -17.24 -5.05
C GLY A 55 -11.23 -17.97 -3.96
N TYR A 56 -10.49 -19.03 -4.30
CA TYR A 56 -9.59 -19.75 -3.40
C TYR A 56 -8.17 -19.79 -3.96
N ARG A 57 -7.18 -19.87 -3.07
CA ARG A 57 -5.76 -20.02 -3.42
C ARG A 57 -5.17 -21.26 -2.77
N LEU A 58 -4.21 -21.87 -3.46
CA LEU A 58 -3.48 -23.03 -2.98
C LEU A 58 -2.42 -22.58 -1.97
N VAL A 59 -2.46 -23.13 -0.76
CA VAL A 59 -1.53 -22.83 0.33
C VAL A 59 -1.05 -24.12 0.99
N ASN A 60 0.08 -24.05 1.71
CA ASN A 60 0.59 -25.12 2.57
C ASN A 60 0.88 -26.47 1.88
N GLY A 61 1.16 -26.50 0.57
CA GLY A 61 1.53 -27.73 -0.12
C GLY A 61 1.88 -27.50 -1.59
N ASP A 62 1.97 -28.59 -2.34
CA ASP A 62 2.43 -28.59 -3.72
C ASP A 62 1.27 -28.66 -4.71
N SER A 63 1.32 -27.85 -5.78
CA SER A 63 0.32 -27.83 -6.85
C SER A 63 0.46 -28.99 -7.84
N PHE A 64 1.55 -29.75 -7.76
CA PHE A 64 1.78 -30.95 -8.55
C PHE A 64 2.30 -32.06 -7.66
N ARG A 65 1.72 -33.25 -7.80
CA ARG A 65 2.13 -34.45 -7.07
C ARG A 65 2.33 -35.60 -8.06
N GLU A 66 3.47 -36.26 -7.95
CA GLU A 66 3.85 -37.40 -8.77
C GLU A 66 3.62 -38.70 -8.00
N CYS A 67 3.03 -39.70 -8.65
CA CYS A 67 2.96 -41.04 -8.10
C CYS A 67 4.33 -41.72 -8.27
N ARG A 68 5.01 -42.02 -7.18
CA ARG A 68 6.35 -42.62 -7.19
C ARG A 68 6.28 -44.14 -7.32
N GLN A 69 7.39 -44.73 -7.73
CA GLN A 69 7.53 -46.20 -7.88
C GLN A 69 7.33 -46.97 -6.56
N ASP A 70 7.52 -46.32 -5.41
CA ASP A 70 7.28 -46.90 -4.08
C ASP A 70 5.79 -46.93 -3.68
N GLY A 71 4.90 -46.40 -4.52
CA GLY A 71 3.46 -46.31 -4.27
C GLY A 71 3.07 -45.11 -3.39
N THR A 72 3.97 -44.13 -3.20
CA THR A 72 3.68 -42.90 -2.46
C THR A 72 3.56 -41.69 -3.38
N TRP A 73 2.78 -40.70 -2.96
CA TRP A 73 2.70 -39.42 -3.65
C TRP A 73 3.84 -38.50 -3.22
N SER A 74 4.48 -37.85 -4.19
CA SER A 74 5.45 -36.79 -3.91
C SER A 74 4.78 -35.56 -3.27
N GLY A 75 5.61 -34.70 -2.68
CA GLY A 75 5.19 -33.40 -2.18
C GLY A 75 4.28 -33.46 -0.95
N ARG A 76 3.82 -32.29 -0.53
CA ARG A 76 2.95 -32.06 0.61
C ARG A 76 1.52 -31.79 0.14
N GLU A 77 0.58 -32.27 0.93
CA GLU A 77 -0.84 -32.05 0.68
C GLU A 77 -1.20 -30.56 0.81
N PRO A 78 -1.72 -29.93 -0.26
CA PRO A 78 -2.11 -28.53 -0.22
C PRO A 78 -3.49 -28.31 0.39
N LYS A 79 -3.80 -27.07 0.75
CA LYS A 79 -5.14 -26.61 1.15
C LYS A 79 -5.59 -25.47 0.23
N CYS A 80 -6.89 -25.39 -0.03
CA CYS A 80 -7.48 -24.24 -0.71
C CYS A 80 -8.07 -23.29 0.33
N GLU A 81 -7.44 -22.12 0.47
CA GLU A 81 -7.86 -21.06 1.39
C GLU A 81 -8.67 -20.00 0.63
N GLU A 82 -9.75 -19.50 1.24
CA GLU A 82 -10.57 -18.43 0.66
C GLU A 82 -9.75 -17.15 0.53
N ILE A 83 -9.78 -16.52 -0.65
CA ILE A 83 -9.10 -15.26 -0.90
C ILE A 83 -9.90 -14.13 -0.30
N ARG A 84 -9.21 -13.31 0.50
CA ARG A 84 -9.78 -12.14 1.17
C ARG A 84 -8.90 -10.92 1.01
N CYS A 85 -9.53 -9.76 0.94
CA CYS A 85 -8.91 -8.45 0.94
C CYS A 85 -9.12 -7.77 2.29
N SER A 86 -8.13 -6.96 2.69
CA SER A 86 -8.19 -6.18 3.92
C SER A 86 -9.35 -5.18 3.92
N THR A 87 -9.73 -4.71 5.10
CA THR A 87 -10.63 -3.56 5.24
C THR A 87 -10.06 -2.36 4.47
N LEU A 88 -10.92 -1.64 3.74
CA LEU A 88 -10.55 -0.40 3.06
C LEU A 88 -10.44 0.75 4.07
N LYS A 89 -9.37 1.53 3.97
CA LYS A 89 -9.17 2.75 4.75
C LYS A 89 -9.93 3.90 4.05
N ILE A 90 -11.13 4.21 4.54
CA ILE A 90 -12.04 5.16 3.88
C ILE A 90 -11.79 6.58 4.39
N HIS A 91 -11.59 7.53 3.46
CA HIS A 91 -11.51 8.95 3.78
C HIS A 91 -12.86 9.47 4.34
N PRO A 92 -12.90 10.36 5.35
CA PRO A 92 -14.15 10.75 6.03
C PRO A 92 -15.27 11.29 5.12
N ARG A 93 -14.91 11.95 4.02
CA ARG A 93 -15.87 12.47 3.01
C ARG A 93 -16.24 11.48 1.90
N VAL A 94 -15.68 10.27 1.94
CA VAL A 94 -15.99 9.21 0.98
C VAL A 94 -16.98 8.27 1.63
N ILE A 95 -18.04 7.97 0.90
CA ILE A 95 -18.96 6.87 1.23
C ILE A 95 -18.80 5.78 0.18
N GLN A 96 -18.75 4.55 0.65
CA GLN A 96 -18.58 3.36 -0.19
C GLN A 96 -19.77 2.42 -0.03
N GLU A 97 -20.23 1.90 -1.15
CA GLU A 97 -21.22 0.83 -1.23
C GLU A 97 -20.52 -0.40 -1.80
N CYS A 98 -20.35 -1.43 -0.97
CA CYS A 98 -19.65 -2.66 -1.31
C CYS A 98 -20.65 -3.81 -1.53
N LEU A 99 -20.51 -4.50 -2.67
CA LEU A 99 -21.34 -5.63 -3.04
C LEU A 99 -20.48 -6.88 -3.32
N PRO A 100 -20.85 -8.05 -2.77
CA PRO A 100 -21.96 -8.26 -1.82
C PRO A 100 -21.68 -7.60 -0.45
N GLN A 101 -22.73 -7.17 0.25
CA GLN A 101 -22.58 -6.56 1.59
C GLN A 101 -22.11 -7.63 2.58
N GLN A 102 -21.10 -7.31 3.39
CA GLN A 102 -20.49 -8.23 4.35
C GLN A 102 -20.34 -7.57 5.72
N ASN A 103 -20.48 -8.37 6.78
CA ASN A 103 -20.40 -7.91 8.18
C ASN A 103 -18.99 -8.12 8.79
N ASN A 104 -18.02 -8.57 8.00
CA ASN A 104 -16.68 -8.93 8.48
C ASN A 104 -15.68 -7.79 8.31
N THR A 105 -14.59 -7.85 9.08
CA THR A 105 -13.39 -7.02 8.96
C THR A 105 -12.56 -7.29 7.69
N GLU A 106 -13.03 -8.15 6.79
CA GLU A 106 -12.37 -8.55 5.55
C GLU A 106 -13.41 -8.79 4.46
N TYR A 107 -13.00 -8.58 3.20
CA TYR A 107 -13.86 -8.69 2.03
C TYR A 107 -13.47 -9.88 1.16
N LYS A 108 -14.46 -10.65 0.68
CA LYS A 108 -14.21 -11.80 -0.20
C LYS A 108 -13.74 -11.37 -1.60
N PHE A 109 -13.02 -12.27 -2.27
CA PHE A 109 -12.75 -12.19 -3.70
C PHE A 109 -14.01 -11.84 -4.51
N GLY A 110 -13.86 -10.96 -5.49
CA GLY A 110 -14.95 -10.48 -6.35
C GLY A 110 -15.82 -9.38 -5.73
N THR A 111 -15.61 -9.02 -4.46
CA THR A 111 -16.31 -7.87 -3.86
C THR A 111 -15.94 -6.59 -4.60
N LYS A 112 -16.95 -5.79 -4.94
CA LYS A 112 -16.79 -4.49 -5.61
C LYS A 112 -17.32 -3.37 -4.72
N CYS A 113 -16.47 -2.41 -4.41
CA CYS A 113 -16.80 -1.22 -3.62
C CYS A 113 -16.85 0.01 -4.53
N ARG A 114 -18.04 0.60 -4.68
CA ARG A 114 -18.25 1.86 -5.41
C ARG A 114 -18.21 3.04 -4.45
N ALA A 115 -17.42 4.05 -4.78
CA ALA A 115 -17.29 5.25 -3.97
C ALA A 115 -18.03 6.46 -4.57
N LYS A 116 -18.52 7.32 -3.68
CA LYS A 116 -19.02 8.66 -3.99
C LYS A 116 -18.69 9.60 -2.83
N CYS A 117 -18.77 10.91 -3.07
CA CYS A 117 -18.64 11.89 -2.00
C CYS A 117 -19.93 11.94 -1.18
N ASN A 118 -19.78 12.14 0.13
CA ASN A 118 -20.89 12.23 1.08
C ASN A 118 -21.68 13.54 0.93
N GLU A 119 -21.04 14.60 0.41
CA GLU A 119 -21.58 15.96 0.31
C GLU A 119 -21.57 16.49 -1.13
N THR A 120 -22.53 17.37 -1.44
CA THR A 120 -22.57 18.11 -2.70
C THR A 120 -21.46 19.15 -2.77
N GLY A 121 -21.00 19.48 -3.98
CA GLY A 121 -19.90 20.42 -4.17
C GLY A 121 -18.52 19.79 -4.00
N TYR A 122 -18.43 18.46 -3.84
CA TYR A 122 -17.19 17.69 -3.86
C TYR A 122 -17.14 16.75 -5.07
N ARG A 123 -15.92 16.54 -5.60
CA ARG A 123 -15.62 15.51 -6.61
C ARG A 123 -14.74 14.42 -6.03
N LEU A 124 -14.97 13.19 -6.50
CA LEU A 124 -14.14 12.04 -6.16
C LEU A 124 -12.82 12.11 -6.93
N VAL A 125 -11.72 11.86 -6.23
CA VAL A 125 -10.42 11.55 -6.81
C VAL A 125 -10.10 10.09 -6.49
N GLY A 126 -9.59 9.38 -7.49
CA GLY A 126 -9.38 7.94 -7.42
C GLY A 126 -10.34 7.15 -8.30
N PRO A 127 -10.15 5.83 -8.36
CA PRO A 127 -11.04 4.95 -9.11
C PRO A 127 -12.45 5.05 -8.54
N ARG A 128 -13.51 5.04 -9.37
CA ARG A 128 -14.89 5.02 -8.84
C ARG A 128 -15.28 3.68 -8.21
N VAL A 129 -14.60 2.61 -8.59
CA VAL A 129 -14.85 1.24 -8.12
C VAL A 129 -13.52 0.56 -7.82
N ARG A 130 -13.40 -0.07 -6.65
CA ARG A 130 -12.31 -0.99 -6.31
C ARG A 130 -12.86 -2.41 -6.23
N GLU A 131 -12.08 -3.38 -6.67
CA GLU A 131 -12.45 -4.81 -6.70
C GLU A 131 -11.41 -5.66 -5.95
N CYS A 132 -11.87 -6.60 -5.14
CA CYS A 132 -11.01 -7.57 -4.48
C CYS A 132 -10.62 -8.68 -5.46
N VAL A 133 -9.35 -8.70 -5.88
CA VAL A 133 -8.86 -9.62 -6.92
C VAL A 133 -8.15 -10.84 -6.35
N VAL A 134 -7.78 -11.78 -7.23
CA VAL A 134 -7.21 -13.10 -6.91
C VAL A 134 -5.93 -13.03 -6.05
N MET A 135 -5.20 -11.91 -6.09
CA MET A 135 -4.01 -11.70 -5.25
C MET A 135 -4.34 -11.37 -3.78
N GLY A 136 -5.63 -11.30 -3.39
CA GLY A 136 -6.05 -10.85 -2.07
C GLY A 136 -5.78 -9.36 -1.86
N ARG A 137 -5.87 -8.57 -2.93
CA ARG A 137 -5.63 -7.12 -2.92
C ARG A 137 -6.76 -6.39 -3.64
N TRP A 138 -6.98 -5.14 -3.24
CA TRP A 138 -7.90 -4.24 -3.93
C TRP A 138 -7.26 -3.66 -5.18
N THR A 139 -8.03 -3.54 -6.26
CA THR A 139 -7.60 -2.78 -7.43
C THR A 139 -7.53 -1.28 -7.15
N GLY A 140 -6.66 -0.58 -7.90
CA GLY A 140 -6.48 0.86 -7.79
C GLY A 140 -5.96 1.31 -6.42
N TYR A 141 -6.04 2.62 -6.19
CA TYR A 141 -5.52 3.31 -5.01
C TYR A 141 -6.65 3.90 -4.15
N GLU A 142 -6.29 4.49 -3.01
CA GLU A 142 -7.18 5.14 -2.06
C GLU A 142 -8.05 6.21 -2.72
N GLN A 143 -9.27 6.37 -2.23
CA GLN A 143 -10.24 7.33 -2.75
C GLN A 143 -10.41 8.47 -1.76
N PHE A 144 -10.55 9.69 -2.30
CA PHE A 144 -10.73 10.90 -1.51
C PHE A 144 -11.67 11.88 -2.20
N CYS A 145 -12.26 12.79 -1.42
CA CYS A 145 -13.25 13.76 -1.90
C CYS A 145 -12.79 15.18 -1.65
N ILE A 146 -12.84 15.97 -2.71
CA ILE A 146 -12.21 17.29 -2.82
C ILE A 146 -13.25 18.29 -3.35
N ILE A 147 -13.23 19.55 -2.94
CA ILE A 147 -14.19 20.56 -3.39
C ILE A 147 -14.11 20.69 -4.93
N GLY A 148 -15.27 20.64 -5.58
CA GLY A 148 -15.45 20.69 -7.04
C GLY A 148 -15.59 22.09 -7.61
N ALA A 149 -15.42 23.15 -6.80
CA ALA A 149 -15.40 24.52 -7.28
C ALA A 149 -14.08 24.81 -8.01
N GLU A 150 -14.17 25.53 -9.13
CA GLU A 150 -13.04 26.14 -9.85
C GLU A 150 -12.34 27.18 -8.95
N THR A 151 -11.60 26.71 -7.97
CA THR A 151 -10.47 27.46 -7.44
C THR A 151 -9.29 27.03 -8.29
N THR A 152 -8.53 27.98 -8.82
CA THR A 152 -7.25 27.75 -9.49
C THR A 152 -6.32 27.00 -8.54
N SER A 153 -6.43 25.67 -8.52
CA SER A 153 -5.62 24.78 -7.71
C SER A 153 -4.40 24.41 -8.54
N LEU A 154 -3.22 24.73 -8.01
CA LEU A 154 -1.97 24.27 -8.58
C LEU A 154 -1.96 22.73 -8.49
N VAL A 155 -2.10 22.08 -9.63
CA VAL A 155 -1.95 20.63 -9.75
C VAL A 155 -0.48 20.31 -9.57
N MET A 156 -0.12 19.58 -8.52
CA MET A 156 1.18 18.90 -8.48
C MET A 156 0.97 17.40 -8.36
N SER A 157 1.33 16.70 -9.44
CA SER A 157 1.59 15.27 -9.43
C SER A 157 2.94 15.01 -8.75
N SER A 158 3.08 13.85 -8.13
CA SER A 158 4.36 13.30 -7.67
C SER A 158 5.27 13.02 -8.86
N THR A 159 5.87 14.07 -9.43
CA THR A 159 7.02 14.09 -10.33
C THR A 159 7.26 15.55 -10.71
N THR A 160 8.51 15.98 -10.54
CA THR A 160 9.07 17.29 -10.91
C THR A 160 8.42 17.94 -12.13
N SER A 161 7.48 18.87 -11.92
CA SER A 161 7.25 19.98 -12.85
C SER A 161 6.46 21.10 -12.17
N THR A 162 6.99 22.29 -12.34
CA THR A 162 6.53 23.59 -11.88
C THR A 162 5.12 23.93 -12.41
N PRO A 163 4.22 24.48 -11.60
CA PRO A 163 3.24 25.39 -12.12
C PRO A 163 3.87 26.79 -12.19
N ASP A 164 4.23 27.19 -13.40
CA ASP A 164 4.59 28.58 -13.69
C ASP A 164 3.30 29.41 -13.63
N LEU A 165 2.97 29.94 -12.45
CA LEU A 165 1.84 30.85 -12.27
C LEU A 165 2.27 32.01 -11.37
N ALA A 166 2.46 33.18 -11.99
CA ALA A 166 3.00 34.41 -11.44
C ALA A 166 2.17 35.08 -10.30
N THR A 167 1.27 34.36 -9.63
CA THR A 167 0.57 34.84 -8.43
C THR A 167 0.26 33.66 -7.50
N THR A 168 1.19 33.30 -6.61
CA THR A 168 0.96 32.30 -5.57
C THR A 168 0.04 32.88 -4.48
N PRO A 169 -1.11 32.24 -4.15
CA PRO A 169 -2.08 32.82 -3.23
C PRO A 169 -1.59 32.83 -1.76
N LYS A 170 -2.08 33.81 -0.97
CA LYS A 170 -1.87 33.91 0.50
C LYS A 170 -2.48 32.73 1.27
N TYR A 171 -3.36 31.98 0.61
CA TYR A 171 -4.10 30.84 1.14
C TYR A 171 -3.87 29.67 0.18
N LEU A 172 -3.26 28.61 0.67
CA LEU A 172 -2.96 27.40 -0.08
C LEU A 172 -3.88 26.29 0.44
N ASP A 173 -5.09 26.25 -0.10
CA ASP A 173 -6.08 25.25 0.28
C ASP A 173 -5.80 23.91 -0.39
N TYR A 174 -5.08 23.05 0.32
CA TYR A 174 -4.93 21.65 -0.05
C TYR A 174 -5.85 20.73 0.77
N SER A 175 -6.91 21.26 1.41
CA SER A 175 -7.94 20.41 2.08
C SER A 175 -8.61 19.45 1.09
N ASN A 176 -8.39 19.74 -0.19
CA ASN A 176 -8.74 19.02 -1.41
C ASN A 176 -7.68 18.01 -1.86
N TYR A 177 -6.65 17.73 -1.08
CA TYR A 177 -5.63 16.72 -1.38
C TYR A 177 -5.44 15.83 -0.16
N ALA A 178 -5.37 14.53 -0.43
CA ALA A 178 -5.13 13.49 0.55
C ALA A 178 -3.80 12.82 0.20
N LEU A 179 -2.83 12.91 1.10
CA LEU A 179 -1.51 12.33 0.95
C LEU A 179 -1.43 11.06 1.80
N HIS A 180 -1.33 9.93 1.12
CA HIS A 180 -0.95 8.67 1.75
C HIS A 180 0.58 8.64 1.81
N ILE A 181 1.16 8.67 3.01
CA ILE A 181 2.60 8.75 3.22
C ILE A 181 3.08 7.46 3.88
N ASN A 182 3.96 6.75 3.19
CA ASN A 182 4.63 5.55 3.68
C ASN A 182 6.16 5.77 3.78
N ASN A 183 6.88 4.76 4.27
CA ASN A 183 8.33 4.81 4.50
C ASN A 183 9.21 5.02 3.25
N ASN A 184 8.65 4.90 2.05
CA ASN A 184 9.37 5.06 0.79
C ASN A 184 9.07 6.40 0.09
N ASP A 185 8.16 7.22 0.64
CA ASP A 185 7.74 8.47 0.01
C ASP A 185 8.67 9.63 0.38
N THR A 186 9.07 10.44 -0.61
CA THR A 186 9.97 11.59 -0.43
C THR A 186 9.27 12.89 0.00
N GLY A 187 8.02 12.81 0.45
CA GLY A 187 7.21 13.99 0.77
C GLY A 187 6.78 14.82 -0.43
N VAL A 188 6.07 15.91 -0.15
CA VAL A 188 5.65 16.89 -1.15
C VAL A 188 6.54 18.11 -1.05
N THR A 189 7.30 18.41 -2.11
CA THR A 189 8.03 19.68 -2.22
C THR A 189 7.17 20.71 -2.95
N LEU A 190 6.67 21.69 -2.21
CA LEU A 190 5.97 22.86 -2.68
C LEU A 190 6.99 23.96 -3.02
N THR A 191 7.30 24.11 -4.30
CA THR A 191 8.28 25.10 -4.73
C THR A 191 7.64 26.48 -4.88
N TYR A 192 8.20 27.45 -4.14
CA TYR A 192 8.08 28.89 -4.36
C TYR A 192 6.72 29.51 -4.01
N PHE A 193 6.64 30.23 -2.89
CA PHE A 193 5.55 31.14 -2.56
C PHE A 193 6.07 32.56 -2.32
N ASN A 194 5.28 33.57 -2.69
CA ASN A 194 5.65 34.99 -2.58
C ASN A 194 4.88 35.75 -1.48
N SER A 195 4.11 35.04 -0.67
CA SER A 195 3.34 35.61 0.43
C SER A 195 4.19 35.72 1.71
N THR A 196 3.89 36.70 2.56
CA THR A 196 4.46 36.83 3.91
C THR A 196 3.74 35.97 4.94
N GLU A 197 2.63 35.35 4.56
CA GLU A 197 1.80 34.49 5.41
C GLU A 197 1.27 33.34 4.57
N PHE A 198 1.05 32.18 5.17
CA PHE A 198 0.39 31.06 4.48
C PHE A 198 -0.49 30.28 5.43
N THR A 199 -1.45 29.57 4.84
CA THR A 199 -2.21 28.52 5.49
C THR A 199 -2.22 27.32 4.54
N ILE A 200 -1.74 26.19 5.02
CA ILE A 200 -1.86 24.88 4.39
C ILE A 200 -2.90 24.10 5.15
N ILE A 201 -3.85 23.53 4.46
CA ILE A 201 -4.79 22.53 4.99
C ILE A 201 -4.58 21.29 4.16
N VAL A 202 -4.50 20.09 4.74
CA VAL A 202 -4.22 18.87 3.98
C VAL A 202 -4.59 17.64 4.80
N TRP A 203 -5.04 16.58 4.13
CA TRP A 203 -5.29 15.29 4.77
C TRP A 203 -4.07 14.38 4.63
N PHE A 204 -3.60 13.81 5.74
CA PHE A 204 -2.54 12.79 5.73
C PHE A 204 -3.06 11.47 6.25
N TYR A 205 -2.57 10.37 5.67
CA TYR A 205 -2.64 9.06 6.30
C TYR A 205 -1.21 8.57 6.54
N LEU A 206 -0.91 8.25 7.79
CA LEU A 206 0.43 7.87 8.22
C LEU A 206 0.46 6.42 8.65
N GLU A 207 1.31 5.62 7.99
CA GLU A 207 1.57 4.25 8.40
C GLU A 207 2.49 4.20 9.63
N ASN A 208 2.44 3.11 10.38
CA ASN A 208 3.33 2.93 11.53
C ASN A 208 4.81 2.96 11.12
N ASN A 209 5.65 3.55 11.97
CA ASN A 209 7.09 3.78 11.76
C ASN A 209 7.46 4.67 10.56
N THR A 210 6.52 5.45 10.00
CA THR A 210 6.81 6.36 8.88
C THR A 210 7.89 7.39 9.24
N LYS A 211 9.02 7.37 8.54
CA LYS A 211 10.03 8.43 8.53
C LYS A 211 9.99 9.11 7.17
N ALA A 212 9.28 10.24 7.09
CA ALA A 212 9.10 10.93 5.82
C ALA A 212 9.21 12.44 6.01
N ASN A 213 9.82 13.11 5.05
CA ASN A 213 9.53 14.51 4.83
C ASN A 213 8.08 14.58 4.37
N ILE A 214 7.27 15.47 4.94
CA ILE A 214 5.84 15.56 4.60
C ILE A 214 5.63 16.70 3.61
N ILE A 215 6.06 17.91 3.97
CA ILE A 215 5.97 19.11 3.14
C ILE A 215 7.28 19.88 3.22
N SER A 216 7.81 20.33 2.08
CA SER A 216 8.89 21.32 2.01
C SER A 216 8.44 22.52 1.20
N LEU A 217 8.57 23.72 1.73
CA LEU A 217 8.07 24.99 1.19
C LEU A 217 9.22 25.99 1.09
N LYS A 218 9.40 26.62 -0.07
CA LYS A 218 10.44 27.65 -0.25
C LYS A 218 9.83 29.00 -0.61
N GLN A 219 10.23 30.07 0.06
CA GLN A 219 9.78 31.44 -0.19
C GLN A 219 10.68 32.13 -1.24
N ASN A 220 10.08 32.89 -2.16
CA ASN A 220 10.78 33.51 -3.29
C ASN A 220 11.68 34.68 -2.91
N ASN A 221 11.19 35.57 -2.04
CA ASN A 221 11.83 36.87 -1.81
C ASN A 221 13.16 36.76 -1.08
N ASP A 222 13.23 35.88 -0.09
CA ASP A 222 14.36 35.75 0.82
C ASP A 222 14.97 34.34 0.78
N GLY A 223 14.36 33.38 0.09
CA GLY A 223 14.83 32.00 0.06
C GLY A 223 14.55 31.23 1.34
N THR A 224 13.65 31.71 2.20
CA THR A 224 13.27 31.03 3.44
C THR A 224 12.66 29.66 3.14
N LEU A 225 13.10 28.64 3.86
CA LEU A 225 12.66 27.26 3.76
C LEU A 225 11.81 26.91 4.99
N PHE A 226 10.65 26.33 4.75
CA PHE A 226 9.77 25.76 5.76
C PHE A 226 9.62 24.27 5.48
N GLU A 227 9.96 23.40 6.42
CA GLU A 227 9.78 21.95 6.24
C GLU A 227 8.97 21.35 7.38
N LEU A 228 8.14 20.39 7.03
CA LEU A 228 7.35 19.59 7.96
C LEU A 228 7.74 18.13 7.75
N ASN A 229 8.31 17.50 8.76
CA ASN A 229 8.85 16.15 8.67
C ASN A 229 8.37 15.29 9.85
N ILE A 230 8.38 13.97 9.67
CA ILE A 230 8.18 13.02 10.77
C ILE A 230 9.53 12.47 11.21
N GLN A 231 9.87 12.70 12.48
CA GLN A 231 11.06 12.16 13.13
C GLN A 231 10.66 11.42 14.38
N GLU A 232 11.05 10.14 14.47
CA GLU A 232 10.78 9.31 15.65
C GLU A 232 9.29 9.28 16.08
N GLY A 233 8.38 9.33 15.10
CA GLY A 233 6.92 9.35 15.34
C GLY A 233 6.37 10.71 15.79
N ARG A 234 7.16 11.78 15.72
CA ARG A 234 6.81 13.15 16.10
C ARG A 234 6.92 14.11 14.91
N LEU A 235 6.22 15.23 14.99
CA LEU A 235 6.17 16.24 13.94
C LEU A 235 7.26 17.30 14.14
N ALA A 236 8.24 17.34 13.25
CA ALA A 236 9.29 18.36 13.27
C ALA A 236 8.97 19.47 12.26
N VAL A 237 9.04 20.73 12.70
CA VAL A 237 8.93 21.90 11.83
C VAL A 237 10.29 22.59 11.73
N TYR A 238 10.76 22.75 10.50
CA TYR A 238 11.99 23.45 10.19
C TYR A 238 11.64 24.81 9.59
N HIS A 239 12.34 25.85 10.04
CA HIS A 239 12.28 27.18 9.46
C HIS A 239 13.70 27.72 9.32
N SER A 240 14.16 27.89 8.09
CA SER A 240 15.50 28.37 7.77
C SER A 240 15.41 29.60 6.88
N ARG A 241 16.03 30.71 7.28
CA ARG A 241 16.18 31.89 6.43
C ARG A 241 17.54 31.89 5.75
N ARG A 242 17.59 32.37 4.51
CA ARG A 242 18.85 32.52 3.76
C ARG A 242 19.79 33.44 4.55
N ASN A 243 20.99 32.96 4.87
CA ASN A 243 22.03 33.62 5.68
C ASN A 243 21.78 33.69 7.21
N GLN A 244 20.89 32.88 7.77
CA GLN A 244 20.77 32.66 9.23
C GLN A 244 21.01 31.19 9.58
N THR A 245 21.38 30.90 10.83
CA THR A 245 21.40 29.52 11.35
C THR A 245 20.00 28.91 11.26
N ASN A 246 19.90 27.65 10.83
CA ASN A 246 18.63 26.92 10.77
C ASN A 246 17.99 26.86 12.17
N SER A 247 16.90 27.60 12.37
CA SER A 247 16.10 27.45 13.59
C SER A 247 15.21 26.22 13.43
N THR A 248 15.60 25.14 14.08
CA THR A 248 14.78 23.92 14.16
C THR A 248 13.89 24.01 15.38
N THR A 249 12.57 23.94 15.21
CA THR A 249 11.65 23.82 16.34
C THR A 249 10.87 22.53 16.21
N THR A 250 11.22 21.56 17.06
CA THR A 250 10.47 20.30 17.14
C THR A 250 9.16 20.55 17.88
N ILE A 251 8.03 20.25 17.24
CA ILE A 251 6.73 20.24 17.90
C ILE A 251 6.46 18.83 18.41
N TYR A 252 6.23 18.70 19.72
CA TYR A 252 5.82 17.44 20.31
C TYR A 252 4.31 17.25 20.13
N ALA A 253 3.87 17.00 18.90
CA ALA A 253 2.50 16.58 18.62
C ALA A 253 2.47 15.05 18.48
N ASN A 254 1.63 14.40 19.28
CA ASN A 254 1.33 12.99 19.08
C ASN A 254 0.52 12.87 17.80
N ILE A 255 1.10 12.24 16.78
CA ILE A 255 0.43 12.06 15.49
C ILE A 255 -0.30 10.71 15.51
N PRO A 256 -1.62 10.67 15.26
CA PRO A 256 -2.35 9.40 15.16
C PRO A 256 -1.78 8.53 14.02
N ILE A 257 -1.27 7.34 14.34
CA ILE A 257 -0.87 6.35 13.33
C ILE A 257 -2.07 5.56 12.82
N ASP A 258 -1.97 5.08 11.59
CA ASP A 258 -2.97 4.28 10.88
C ASP A 258 -4.36 4.94 10.77
N LYS A 259 -4.41 6.27 10.82
CA LYS A 259 -5.64 7.07 10.71
C LYS A 259 -5.45 8.23 9.74
N TRP A 260 -6.56 8.64 9.12
CA TRP A 260 -6.63 9.90 8.40
C TRP A 260 -6.62 11.06 9.40
N ILE A 261 -5.79 12.05 9.13
CA ILE A 261 -5.61 13.25 9.95
C ILE A 261 -5.89 14.47 9.09
N HIS A 262 -6.73 15.36 9.60
CA HIS A 262 -6.89 16.70 9.03
C HIS A 262 -5.84 17.63 9.62
N PHE A 263 -4.84 17.97 8.82
CA PHE A 263 -3.77 18.85 9.25
C PHE A 263 -3.98 20.26 8.74
N THR A 264 -3.73 21.25 9.60
CA THR A 264 -3.68 22.65 9.20
C THR A 264 -2.42 23.30 9.76
N TRP A 265 -1.66 23.96 8.91
CA TRP A 265 -0.45 24.69 9.24
C TRP A 265 -0.57 26.13 8.79
N THR A 266 -0.48 27.07 9.72
CA THR A 266 -0.45 28.49 9.41
C THR A 266 0.90 29.10 9.77
N TYR A 267 1.28 30.14 9.04
CA TYR A 267 2.46 30.96 9.32
C TYR A 267 2.16 32.43 9.05
N SER A 268 2.62 33.31 9.93
CA SER A 268 2.61 34.76 9.73
C SER A 268 3.98 35.35 10.01
N ASN A 269 4.58 35.99 9.00
CA ASN A 269 5.84 36.72 9.15
C ASN A 269 5.69 37.99 10.02
N ARG A 270 4.48 38.57 10.14
CA ARG A 270 4.24 39.73 11.01
C ARG A 270 4.43 39.38 12.47
N ASN A 271 3.88 38.23 12.87
CA ASN A 271 3.93 37.75 14.24
C ASN A 271 5.11 36.80 14.47
N GLN A 272 5.89 36.52 13.43
CA GLN A 272 6.89 35.44 13.41
C GLN A 272 6.37 34.10 13.92
N GLN A 273 5.08 33.84 13.73
CA GLN A 273 4.40 32.77 14.43
C GLN A 273 3.92 31.72 13.45
N SER A 274 4.07 30.45 13.84
CA SER A 274 3.45 29.34 13.16
C SER A 274 2.53 28.54 14.08
N ASN A 275 1.40 28.09 13.56
CA ASN A 275 0.44 27.31 14.31
C ASN A 275 0.13 26.01 13.58
N LEU A 276 0.12 24.91 14.33
CA LEU A 276 -0.27 23.61 13.84
C LEU A 276 -1.59 23.16 14.48
N TYR A 277 -2.46 22.59 13.67
CA TYR A 277 -3.72 21.99 14.08
C TYR A 277 -3.82 20.58 13.52
N ILE A 278 -4.28 19.65 14.35
CA ILE A 278 -4.58 18.26 14.01
C ILE A 278 -6.04 18.05 14.36
N ASP A 279 -6.86 17.66 13.38
CA ASP A 279 -8.31 17.48 13.50
C ASP A 279 -9.01 18.70 14.10
N GLY A 280 -8.53 19.90 13.73
CA GLY A 280 -9.04 21.18 14.22
C GLY A 280 -8.56 21.59 15.62
N ALA A 281 -7.95 20.67 16.38
CA ALA A 281 -7.34 20.99 17.67
C ALA A 281 -5.95 21.59 17.49
N ARG A 282 -5.73 22.80 18.03
CA ARG A 282 -4.41 23.46 18.03
C ARG A 282 -3.44 22.62 18.86
N GLN A 283 -2.36 22.17 18.24
CA GLN A 283 -1.33 21.37 18.91
C GLN A 283 -0.31 22.27 19.59
N GLN A 284 0.33 23.15 18.82
CA GLN A 284 1.35 24.05 19.33
C GLN A 284 1.44 25.31 18.48
N SER A 285 1.99 26.36 19.10
CA SER A 285 2.39 27.59 18.44
C SER A 285 3.89 27.76 18.57
N ILE A 286 4.58 27.98 17.45
CA ILE A 286 6.00 28.28 17.42
C ILE A 286 6.16 29.77 17.17
N ASP A 287 6.98 30.43 17.98
CA ASP A 287 7.49 31.76 17.71
C ASP A 287 8.92 31.64 17.16
N PHE A 288 9.10 31.99 15.90
CA PHE A 288 10.39 32.02 15.21
C PHE A 288 11.10 33.37 15.36
N GLY A 289 10.49 34.34 16.03
CA GLY A 289 11.04 35.67 16.30
C GLY A 289 11.98 35.70 17.51
N VAL A 290 11.99 34.63 18.31
CA VAL A 290 12.90 34.46 19.43
C VAL A 290 14.01 33.52 18.99
N MET A 291 15.27 33.97 19.03
CA MET A 291 16.40 33.04 19.18
C MET A 291 16.14 32.26 20.47
N SER A 292 15.53 31.08 20.37
CA SER A 292 15.44 30.17 21.51
C SER A 292 16.82 29.58 21.76
N LEU A 293 17.67 30.39 22.39
CA LEU A 293 18.57 29.89 23.40
C LEU A 293 17.69 29.36 24.53
N ASP A 294 18.01 28.14 24.95
CA ASP A 294 17.54 27.41 26.13
C ASP A 294 16.13 26.81 26.01
N PHE A 295 15.88 25.56 26.42
CA PHE A 295 16.16 25.04 27.76
C PHE A 295 16.30 23.50 27.85
N GLU A 296 17.27 23.13 28.70
CA GLU A 296 17.25 22.05 29.71
C GLU A 296 17.26 20.57 29.32
N SER A 297 18.46 20.00 29.48
CA SER A 297 18.67 18.70 30.09
C SER A 297 18.02 18.62 31.48
N LYS A 298 17.11 17.68 31.68
CA LYS A 298 16.96 16.91 32.92
C LYS A 298 16.24 15.60 32.65
#